data_AF-A0A972DBC0-F1
#
_entry.id   AF-A0A972DBC0-F1
#
_cell.length_a   1.000
_cell.length_b   1.000
_cell.length_c   1.000
_cell.angle_alpha   90.00
_cell.angle_beta   90.00
_cell.angle_gamma   90.00
#
_symmetry.space_group_name_H-M   'P 1'
#
loop_
_entity.id
_entity.type
_entity.pdbx_description
1 polymer ?
#
loop_
_entity_poly.entity_id
_entity_poly.type
_entity_poly.pdbx_seq_one_letter_code
_entity_poly.pdbx_strand_id
1 'polypeptide(L)'
;VQPSPDGLAQAFIIGEAFLDGAPSALVLGDNIFYGEHLPEVFRRAAGREHGATIFGYWVKHPEAYGVAEFDEDGRVIGLEEKPKQPKSNYAVAGLYFYDERAPEFARRLRPSSRGELEITDLNRVYLEEGSLHMEIFGRGVAWLDTGRPDHLLQAASFIQTIQERQGLQVACPEEIAYRNGWIDSVQLLELAAALHKTSYGEYLRNVAAELH
;
A
#
# COMPACT_ATOMS: atom_id res chain seq x y z
N VAL A 1 -17.50 5.37 7.70
CA VAL A 1 -18.19 4.75 6.53
C VAL A 1 -18.02 5.68 5.35
N GLN A 2 -17.78 5.15 4.15
CA GLN A 2 -17.81 5.90 2.90
C GLN A 2 -19.25 5.82 2.32
N PRO A 3 -20.01 6.93 2.23
CA PRO A 3 -21.40 6.88 1.79
C PRO A 3 -21.57 6.53 0.31
N SER A 4 -20.63 6.97 -0.53
CA SER A 4 -20.58 6.75 -1.99
C SER A 4 -19.12 6.69 -2.42
N PRO A 5 -18.75 5.88 -3.43
CA PRO A 5 -17.37 5.72 -3.89
C PRO A 5 -16.90 6.92 -4.73
N ASP A 6 -16.84 8.11 -4.14
CA ASP A 6 -16.55 9.37 -4.85
C ASP A 6 -15.05 9.62 -5.04
N GLY A 7 -14.24 8.58 -5.14
CA GLY A 7 -12.79 8.64 -5.33
C GLY A 7 -11.94 8.46 -4.07
N LEU A 8 -10.68 8.09 -4.29
CA LEU A 8 -9.75 7.67 -3.24
C LEU A 8 -9.35 8.81 -2.29
N ALA A 9 -9.21 10.04 -2.79
CA ALA A 9 -8.83 11.18 -1.95
C ALA A 9 -9.94 11.54 -0.93
N GLN A 10 -11.17 11.06 -1.13
CA GLN A 10 -12.27 11.20 -0.15
C GLN A 10 -11.92 10.55 1.20
N ALA A 11 -11.00 9.58 1.24
CA ALA A 11 -10.52 8.96 2.48
C ALA A 11 -10.02 10.00 3.49
N PHE A 12 -9.32 11.05 3.03
CA PHE A 12 -8.79 12.10 3.91
C PHE A 12 -9.87 13.07 4.40
N ILE A 13 -10.98 13.20 3.67
CA ILE A 13 -12.14 14.00 4.10
C ILE A 13 -12.94 13.22 5.15
N ILE A 14 -13.19 11.93 4.90
CA ILE A 14 -13.91 11.06 5.83
C ILE A 14 -13.11 10.83 7.12
N GLY A 15 -11.79 10.63 6.97
CA GLY A 15 -10.88 10.31 8.06
C GLY A 15 -10.32 11.52 8.81
N GLU A 16 -10.67 12.75 8.46
CA GLU A 16 -10.04 13.95 9.00
C GLU A 16 -10.05 13.99 10.54
N ALA A 17 -11.20 13.72 11.16
CA ALA A 17 -11.33 13.69 12.62
C ALA A 17 -10.58 12.51 13.27
N PHE A 18 -10.38 11.41 12.55
CA PHE A 18 -9.57 10.28 13.03
C PHE A 18 -8.07 10.61 12.97
N LEU A 19 -7.65 11.36 11.95
CA LEU A 19 -6.26 11.75 11.79
C LEU A 19 -5.82 12.80 12.82
N ASP A 20 -6.72 13.69 13.25
CA ASP A 20 -6.46 14.68 14.32
C ASP A 20 -5.13 15.47 14.14
N GLY A 21 -4.84 15.84 12.89
CA GLY A 21 -3.62 16.56 12.53
C GLY A 21 -2.34 15.71 12.53
N ALA A 22 -2.43 14.39 12.63
CA ALA A 22 -1.31 13.48 12.49
C ALA A 22 -0.99 13.19 11.00
N PRO A 23 0.28 12.87 10.67
CA PRO A 23 0.63 12.28 9.39
C PRO A 23 -0.05 10.92 9.22
N SER A 24 -0.15 10.46 7.96
CA SER A 24 -0.98 9.32 7.63
C SER A 24 -0.38 8.43 6.55
N ALA A 25 -0.78 7.16 6.56
CA ALA A 25 -0.56 6.24 5.46
C ALA A 25 -1.93 5.77 4.94
N LEU A 26 -2.12 5.84 3.62
CA LEU A 26 -3.27 5.29 2.92
C LEU A 26 -2.83 4.06 2.14
N VAL A 27 -3.51 2.93 2.34
CA VAL A 27 -3.32 1.70 1.58
C VAL A 27 -4.64 1.27 0.98
N LEU A 28 -4.64 0.88 -0.30
CA LEU A 28 -5.82 0.34 -0.95
C LEU A 28 -6.03 -1.11 -0.51
N GLY A 29 -7.27 -1.47 -0.14
CA GLY A 29 -7.58 -2.76 0.48
C GLY A 29 -7.43 -3.98 -0.42
N ASP A 30 -7.25 -3.79 -1.73
CA ASP A 30 -7.10 -4.81 -2.77
C ASP A 30 -5.64 -4.95 -3.26
N ASN A 31 -4.70 -4.24 -2.64
CA ASN A 31 -3.29 -4.23 -3.01
C ASN A 31 -2.48 -5.18 -2.12
N ILE A 32 -1.72 -6.08 -2.76
CA ILE A 32 -0.82 -7.03 -2.09
C ILE A 32 0.62 -6.66 -2.42
N PHE A 33 1.46 -6.53 -1.39
CA PHE A 33 2.89 -6.25 -1.51
C PHE A 33 3.68 -7.40 -0.90
N TYR A 34 4.66 -7.92 -1.65
CA TYR A 34 5.56 -8.97 -1.18
C TYR A 34 6.98 -8.68 -1.66
N GLY A 35 7.97 -8.84 -0.79
CA GLY A 35 9.36 -8.64 -1.16
C GLY A 35 10.25 -8.48 0.06
N GLU A 36 11.55 -8.71 -0.15
CA GLU A 36 12.56 -8.48 0.88
C GLU A 36 12.69 -6.97 1.18
N HIS A 37 13.03 -6.62 2.42
CA HIS A 37 13.26 -5.25 2.89
C HIS A 37 12.08 -4.25 2.78
N LEU A 38 10.88 -4.68 2.37
CA LEU A 38 9.70 -3.80 2.35
C LEU A 38 9.45 -3.07 3.68
N PRO A 39 9.58 -3.70 4.87
CA PRO A 39 9.43 -2.99 6.13
C PRO A 39 10.42 -1.82 6.32
N GLU A 40 11.64 -1.90 5.77
CA GLU A 40 12.63 -0.82 5.84
C GLU A 40 12.25 0.33 4.91
N VAL A 41 11.78 0.00 3.70
CA VAL A 41 11.26 0.98 2.74
C VAL A 41 10.08 1.74 3.35
N PHE A 42 9.13 1.04 3.97
CA PHE A 42 7.96 1.65 4.60
C PHE A 42 8.33 2.48 5.83
N ARG A 43 9.26 2.00 6.67
CA ARG A 43 9.78 2.79 7.81
C ARG A 43 10.46 4.08 7.37
N ARG A 44 11.22 4.05 6.25
CA ARG A 44 11.83 5.26 5.68
C ARG A 44 10.78 6.25 5.18
N ALA A 45 9.74 5.77 4.49
CA ALA A 45 8.64 6.62 4.04
C ALA A 45 7.87 7.23 5.22
N ALA A 46 7.56 6.42 6.24
CA ALA A 46 6.88 6.85 7.47
C ALA A 46 7.71 7.85 8.30
N GLY A 47 9.05 7.81 8.19
CA GLY A 47 9.95 8.72 8.91
C GLY A 47 10.12 10.09 8.25
N ARG A 48 9.50 10.36 7.10
CA ARG A 48 9.52 11.68 6.47
C ARG A 48 8.45 12.56 7.11
N GLU A 49 8.89 13.60 7.80
CA GLU A 49 7.99 14.52 8.52
C GLU A 49 7.21 15.48 7.62
N HIS A 50 7.73 15.75 6.41
CA HIS A 50 7.14 16.72 5.49
C HIS A 50 7.00 16.15 4.08
N GLY A 51 5.85 16.43 3.48
CA GLY A 51 5.51 16.10 2.11
C GLY A 51 4.74 14.80 1.98
N ALA A 52 4.82 14.22 0.78
CA ALA A 52 4.19 12.95 0.45
C ALA A 52 5.23 11.96 -0.06
N THR A 53 5.00 10.67 0.17
CA THR A 53 5.76 9.58 -0.46
C THR A 53 4.81 8.62 -1.18
N ILE A 54 5.09 8.40 -2.46
CA ILE A 54 4.41 7.42 -3.30
C ILE A 54 5.38 6.32 -3.73
N PHE A 55 4.86 5.17 -4.17
CA PHE A 55 5.70 4.06 -4.59
C PHE A 55 5.53 3.76 -6.06
N GLY A 56 6.64 3.74 -6.79
CA GLY A 56 6.71 3.37 -8.19
C GLY A 56 6.92 1.88 -8.39
N TYR A 57 6.16 1.29 -9.29
CA TYR A 57 6.34 -0.08 -9.71
C TYR A 57 6.31 -0.18 -11.22
N TRP A 58 7.28 -0.90 -11.79
CA TRP A 58 7.31 -1.14 -13.22
C TRP A 58 6.19 -2.13 -13.61
N VAL A 59 5.25 -1.68 -14.42
CA VAL A 59 4.17 -2.51 -14.95
C VAL A 59 4.25 -2.66 -16.46
N LYS A 60 3.68 -3.74 -16.98
CA LYS A 60 3.56 -3.97 -18.42
C LYS A 60 2.46 -3.12 -19.07
N HIS A 61 1.41 -2.79 -18.31
CA HIS A 61 0.20 -2.11 -18.78
C HIS A 61 -0.09 -0.87 -17.90
N PRO A 62 0.70 0.21 -18.03
CA PRO A 62 0.59 1.40 -17.18
C PRO A 62 -0.69 2.22 -17.38
N GLU A 63 -1.39 2.06 -18.51
CA GLU A 63 -2.63 2.78 -18.85
C GLU A 63 -3.79 2.56 -17.84
N ALA A 64 -3.71 1.51 -17.02
CA ALA A 64 -4.72 1.21 -16.00
C ALA A 64 -4.53 1.98 -14.68
N TYR A 65 -3.42 2.71 -14.53
CA TYR A 65 -2.97 3.28 -13.25
C TYR A 65 -2.65 4.78 -13.35
N GLY A 66 -2.38 5.41 -12.21
CA GLY A 66 -1.61 6.65 -12.17
C GLY A 66 -0.16 6.39 -12.59
N VAL A 67 0.35 7.16 -13.55
CA VAL A 67 1.68 6.97 -14.15
C VAL A 67 2.58 8.16 -13.85
N ALA A 68 3.79 7.88 -13.39
CA ALA A 68 4.82 8.89 -13.16
C ALA A 68 5.63 9.18 -14.43
N GLU A 69 5.91 10.45 -14.66
CA GLU A 69 6.87 10.93 -15.65
C GLU A 69 8.16 11.34 -14.95
N PHE A 70 9.30 11.05 -15.58
CA PHE A 70 10.62 11.33 -15.02
C PHE A 70 11.42 12.26 -15.92
N ASP A 71 12.27 13.09 -15.31
CA ASP A 71 13.34 13.79 -16.01
C ASP A 71 14.56 12.87 -16.29
N GLU A 72 15.58 13.43 -16.93
CA GLU A 72 16.82 12.72 -17.26
C GLU A 72 17.61 12.26 -16.02
N ASP A 73 17.42 12.92 -14.88
CA ASP A 73 18.05 12.59 -13.59
C ASP A 73 17.22 11.59 -12.76
N GLY A 74 16.08 11.13 -13.29
CA GLY A 74 15.19 10.17 -12.63
C GLY A 74 14.30 10.77 -11.55
N ARG A 75 14.09 12.09 -11.54
CA ARG A 75 13.14 12.76 -10.63
C ARG A 75 11.75 12.76 -11.24
N VAL A 76 10.73 12.63 -10.40
CA VAL A 76 9.33 12.73 -10.83
C VAL A 76 9.02 14.16 -11.21
N ILE A 77 8.56 14.38 -12.45
CA ILE A 77 8.19 15.70 -12.97
C ILE A 77 6.72 15.77 -13.40
N GLY A 78 6.02 14.64 -13.44
CA GLY A 78 4.62 14.59 -13.84
C GLY A 78 3.90 13.36 -13.29
N LEU A 79 2.59 13.51 -13.11
CA LEU A 79 1.67 12.45 -12.71
C LEU A 79 0.37 12.55 -13.51
N GLU A 80 0.03 11.47 -14.20
CA GLU A 80 -1.18 11.38 -15.03
C GLU A 80 -2.02 10.17 -14.61
N GLU A 81 -3.32 10.38 -14.37
CA GLU A 81 -4.25 9.29 -14.03
C GLU A 81 -4.73 8.61 -15.31
N LYS A 82 -4.47 7.30 -15.43
CA LYS A 82 -4.92 6.42 -16.53
C LYS A 82 -4.69 7.03 -17.91
N PRO A 83 -3.43 7.40 -18.24
CA PRO A 83 -3.13 8.07 -19.50
C PRO A 83 -3.35 7.13 -20.68
N LYS A 84 -3.94 7.66 -21.76
CA LYS A 84 -4.07 6.92 -23.04
C LYS A 84 -2.72 6.66 -23.71
N GLN A 85 -1.75 7.53 -23.44
CA GLN A 85 -0.38 7.45 -23.94
C GLN A 85 0.58 7.65 -22.76
N PRO A 86 0.85 6.58 -21.99
CA PRO A 86 1.67 6.65 -20.78
C PRO A 86 3.09 7.11 -21.12
N LYS A 87 3.63 8.05 -20.32
CA LYS A 87 4.98 8.60 -20.51
C LYS A 87 6.08 7.72 -19.90
N SER A 88 5.73 6.76 -19.07
CA SER A 88 6.63 5.74 -18.54
C SER A 88 5.86 4.45 -18.22
N ASN A 89 6.60 3.40 -17.84
CA ASN A 89 6.02 2.16 -17.33
C ASN A 89 5.91 2.10 -15.79
N TYR A 90 6.18 3.21 -15.09
CA TYR A 90 6.09 3.25 -13.63
C TYR A 90 4.69 3.69 -13.21
N ALA A 91 3.90 2.69 -12.82
CA ALA A 91 2.64 2.92 -12.14
C ALA A 91 2.88 3.31 -10.68
N VAL A 92 2.01 4.16 -10.16
CA VAL A 92 1.93 4.49 -8.74
C VAL A 92 1.13 3.39 -8.05
N ALA A 93 1.77 2.67 -7.14
CA ALA A 93 1.14 1.60 -6.39
C ALA A 93 0.16 2.14 -5.35
N GLY A 94 -0.81 1.32 -4.92
CA GLY A 94 -1.86 1.69 -3.98
C GLY A 94 -1.42 1.83 -2.52
N LEU A 95 -0.27 2.46 -2.28
CA LEU A 95 0.27 2.78 -0.96
C LEU A 95 0.81 4.21 -0.99
N TYR A 96 0.43 5.02 -0.02
CA TYR A 96 0.74 6.45 0.01
C TYR A 96 1.04 6.86 1.45
N PHE A 97 2.08 7.66 1.64
CA PHE A 97 2.34 8.35 2.91
C PHE A 97 2.18 9.84 2.70
N TYR A 98 1.49 10.52 3.62
CA TYR A 98 1.29 11.95 3.59
C TYR A 98 1.50 12.56 4.96
N ASP A 99 1.97 13.79 4.97
CA ASP A 99 1.95 14.63 6.16
C ASP A 99 0.52 15.08 6.53
N GLU A 100 0.42 15.90 7.57
CA GLU A 100 -0.84 16.37 8.14
C GLU A 100 -1.70 17.22 7.20
N ARG A 101 -1.16 17.68 6.06
CA ARG A 101 -1.84 18.59 5.14
C ARG A 101 -2.75 17.86 4.15
N ALA A 102 -2.67 16.53 4.07
CA ALA A 102 -3.48 15.74 3.13
C ALA A 102 -4.99 16.01 3.20
N PRO A 103 -5.65 16.10 4.38
CA PRO A 103 -7.06 16.47 4.46
C PRO A 103 -7.37 17.84 3.88
N GLU A 104 -6.53 18.85 4.15
CA GLU A 104 -6.69 20.19 3.59
C GLU A 104 -6.58 20.18 2.06
N PHE A 105 -5.57 19.50 1.53
CA PHE A 105 -5.37 19.40 0.08
C PHE A 105 -6.50 18.60 -0.59
N ALA A 106 -6.93 17.49 0.02
CA ALA A 106 -8.05 16.70 -0.47
C ALA A 106 -9.36 17.50 -0.55
N ARG A 107 -9.64 18.37 0.43
CA ARG A 107 -10.82 19.26 0.43
C ARG A 107 -10.82 20.29 -0.70
N ARG A 108 -9.66 20.62 -1.28
CA ARG A 108 -9.53 21.59 -2.38
C ARG A 108 -9.64 20.94 -3.76
N LEU A 109 -9.59 19.61 -3.83
CA LEU A 109 -9.69 18.89 -5.09
C LEU A 109 -11.07 19.07 -5.72
N ARG A 110 -11.09 19.01 -7.05
CA ARG A 110 -12.32 18.98 -7.82
C ARG A 110 -12.53 17.56 -8.36
N PRO A 111 -13.78 17.09 -8.48
CA PRO A 111 -14.05 15.81 -9.12
C PRO A 111 -13.47 15.76 -10.54
N SER A 112 -12.90 14.61 -10.91
CA SER A 112 -12.39 14.35 -12.24
C SER A 112 -13.52 14.28 -13.27
N SER A 113 -13.18 14.05 -14.54
CA SER A 113 -14.18 13.78 -15.60
C SER A 113 -15.05 12.55 -15.31
N ARG A 114 -14.64 11.69 -14.37
CA ARG A 114 -15.38 10.52 -13.89
C ARG A 114 -16.23 10.81 -12.65
N GLY A 115 -16.15 12.03 -12.09
CA GLY A 115 -16.84 12.41 -10.87
C GLY A 115 -16.16 11.95 -9.58
N GLU A 116 -14.89 11.51 -9.66
CA GLU A 116 -14.12 10.98 -8.53
C GLU A 116 -13.08 12.02 -8.04
N LEU A 117 -12.83 12.08 -6.74
CA LEU A 117 -11.69 12.77 -6.14
C LEU A 117 -10.44 11.88 -6.26
N GLU A 118 -9.65 12.13 -7.29
CA GLU A 118 -8.52 11.27 -7.66
C GLU A 118 -7.35 11.45 -6.69
N ILE A 119 -6.75 10.35 -6.24
CA ILE A 119 -5.53 10.40 -5.43
C ILE A 119 -4.34 10.96 -6.23
N THR A 120 -4.34 10.77 -7.55
CA THR A 120 -3.34 11.34 -8.45
C THR A 120 -3.39 12.87 -8.48
N ASP A 121 -4.56 13.47 -8.30
CA ASP A 121 -4.68 14.92 -8.17
C ASP A 121 -4.12 15.40 -6.82
N LEU A 122 -4.36 14.67 -5.73
CA LEU A 122 -3.70 14.94 -4.44
C LEU A 122 -2.18 14.88 -4.55
N ASN A 123 -1.65 13.82 -5.18
CA ASN A 123 -0.22 13.66 -5.40
C ASN A 123 0.36 14.80 -6.23
N ARG A 124 -0.39 15.30 -7.22
CA ARG A 124 0.04 16.44 -8.05
C ARG A 124 0.17 17.73 -7.25
N VAL A 125 -0.69 17.97 -6.26
CA VAL A 125 -0.55 19.13 -5.36
C VAL A 125 0.80 19.10 -4.64
N TYR A 126 1.20 17.96 -4.07
CA TYR A 126 2.53 17.80 -3.46
C TYR A 126 3.66 17.91 -4.48
N LEU A 127 3.46 17.41 -5.71
CA LEU A 127 4.45 17.52 -6.78
C LEU A 127 4.70 18.97 -7.19
N GLU A 128 3.63 19.75 -7.38
CA GLU A 128 3.69 21.17 -7.75
C GLU A 128 4.34 22.02 -6.64
N GLU A 129 4.17 21.64 -5.38
CA GLU A 129 4.85 22.25 -4.24
C GLU A 129 6.33 21.81 -4.12
N GLY A 130 6.75 20.77 -4.84
CA GLY A 130 8.09 20.18 -4.73
C GLY A 130 8.31 19.34 -3.48
N SER A 131 7.22 18.90 -2.83
CA SER A 131 7.21 18.12 -1.59
C SER A 131 6.81 16.64 -1.81
N LEU A 132 6.65 16.21 -3.07
CA LEU A 132 6.41 14.81 -3.42
C LEU A 132 7.72 14.03 -3.58
N HIS A 133 7.80 12.88 -2.92
CA HIS A 133 8.86 11.89 -3.06
C HIS A 133 8.31 10.62 -3.68
N MET A 134 9.12 9.95 -4.51
CA MET A 134 8.79 8.64 -5.05
C MET A 134 9.87 7.64 -4.70
N GLU A 135 9.46 6.54 -4.07
CA GLU A 135 10.32 5.39 -3.79
C GLU A 135 10.04 4.32 -4.87
N ILE A 136 11.08 3.81 -5.54
CA ILE A 136 10.91 2.82 -6.60
C ILE A 136 11.07 1.42 -6.01
N PHE A 137 10.05 0.58 -6.18
CA PHE A 137 10.16 -0.84 -5.87
C PHE A 137 11.10 -1.53 -6.86
N GLY A 138 12.11 -2.22 -6.32
CA GLY A 138 13.04 -3.01 -7.10
C GLY A 138 12.39 -4.26 -7.70
N ARG A 139 13.09 -4.89 -8.65
CA ARG A 139 12.61 -6.09 -9.38
C ARG A 139 12.31 -7.31 -8.49
N GLY A 140 12.79 -7.32 -7.25
CA GLY A 140 12.53 -8.39 -6.28
C GLY A 140 11.23 -8.23 -5.49
N VAL A 141 10.53 -7.10 -5.65
CA VAL A 141 9.21 -6.87 -5.06
C VAL A 141 8.15 -7.34 -6.05
N ALA A 142 7.11 -7.99 -5.54
CA ALA A 142 5.86 -8.24 -6.22
C ALA A 142 4.79 -7.28 -5.68
N TRP A 143 4.19 -6.51 -6.58
CA TRP A 143 2.97 -5.78 -6.33
C TRP A 143 1.84 -6.40 -7.15
N LEU A 144 0.78 -6.82 -6.47
CA LEU A 144 -0.36 -7.51 -7.07
C LEU A 144 -1.63 -6.74 -6.74
N ASP A 145 -2.25 -6.16 -7.77
CA ASP A 145 -3.55 -5.49 -7.72
C ASP A 145 -4.65 -6.50 -8.08
N THR A 146 -5.56 -6.74 -7.13
CA THR A 146 -6.57 -7.80 -7.22
C THR A 146 -7.92 -7.36 -7.80
N GLY A 147 -7.98 -6.19 -8.45
CA GLY A 147 -9.22 -5.62 -9.01
C GLY A 147 -9.91 -6.42 -10.13
N ARG A 148 -9.28 -7.48 -10.67
CA ARG A 148 -9.87 -8.36 -11.71
C ARG A 148 -9.80 -9.84 -11.32
N PRO A 149 -10.78 -10.67 -11.74
CA PRO A 149 -10.80 -12.10 -11.38
C PRO A 149 -9.53 -12.87 -11.77
N ASP A 150 -8.94 -12.57 -12.93
CA ASP A 150 -7.70 -13.19 -13.38
C ASP A 150 -6.48 -12.75 -12.54
N HIS A 151 -6.45 -11.48 -12.12
CA HIS A 151 -5.39 -10.98 -11.23
C HIS A 151 -5.51 -11.58 -9.82
N LEU A 152 -6.74 -11.73 -9.31
CA LEU A 152 -6.99 -12.37 -8.02
C LEU A 152 -6.50 -13.82 -8.01
N LEU A 153 -6.75 -14.58 -9.08
CA LEU A 153 -6.25 -15.95 -9.21
C LEU A 153 -4.71 -16.00 -9.25
N GLN A 154 -4.09 -15.08 -9.98
CA GLN A 154 -2.62 -14.97 -10.03
C GLN A 154 -2.05 -14.65 -8.64
N ALA A 155 -2.68 -13.75 -7.89
CA ALA A 155 -2.27 -13.42 -6.54
C ALA A 155 -2.39 -14.61 -5.58
N ALA A 156 -3.51 -15.34 -5.64
CA ALA A 156 -3.69 -16.55 -4.84
C ALA A 156 -2.61 -17.61 -5.14
N SER A 157 -2.34 -17.86 -6.43
CA SER A 157 -1.31 -18.82 -6.85
C SER A 157 0.10 -18.39 -6.42
N PHE A 158 0.41 -17.10 -6.50
CA PHE A 158 1.68 -16.54 -6.05
C PHE A 158 1.89 -16.77 -4.54
N ILE A 159 0.91 -16.37 -3.72
CA ILE A 159 0.98 -16.51 -2.26
C ILE A 159 1.07 -17.99 -1.87
N GLN A 160 0.24 -18.85 -2.46
CA GLN A 160 0.30 -20.30 -2.22
C GLN A 160 1.71 -20.85 -2.48
N THR A 161 2.30 -20.53 -3.63
CA THR A 161 3.62 -21.02 -4.01
C THR A 161 4.70 -20.63 -3.01
N ILE A 162 4.68 -19.38 -2.55
CA ILE A 162 5.65 -18.88 -1.58
C ILE A 162 5.48 -19.59 -0.23
N GLN A 163 4.25 -19.66 0.29
CA GLN A 163 3.99 -20.24 1.60
C GLN A 163 4.27 -21.74 1.65
N GLU A 164 3.89 -22.49 0.61
CA GLU A 164 4.18 -23.93 0.53
C GLU A 164 5.68 -24.20 0.45
N ARG A 165 6.44 -23.32 -0.22
CA ARG A 165 7.89 -23.51 -0.40
C ARG A 165 8.69 -23.11 0.85
N GLN A 166 8.28 -22.07 1.55
CA GLN A 166 9.00 -21.54 2.72
C GLN A 166 8.51 -22.11 4.04
N GLY A 167 7.25 -22.54 4.13
CA GLY A 167 6.61 -22.92 5.40
C GLY A 167 6.25 -21.72 6.30
N LEU A 168 6.38 -20.49 5.78
CA LEU A 168 6.05 -19.24 6.47
C LEU A 168 4.80 -18.60 5.84
N GLN A 169 3.97 -17.94 6.64
CA GLN A 169 2.79 -17.24 6.14
C GLN A 169 3.17 -15.84 5.64
N VAL A 170 2.49 -15.38 4.60
CA VAL A 170 2.55 -13.98 4.14
C VAL A 170 1.39 -13.22 4.76
N ALA A 171 1.68 -12.04 5.33
CA ALA A 171 0.69 -11.15 5.93
C ALA A 171 -0.15 -11.79 7.06
N CYS A 172 0.47 -12.61 7.93
CA CYS A 172 -0.14 -13.12 9.16
C CYS A 172 -0.15 -12.01 10.25
N PRO A 173 -1.30 -11.39 10.57
CA PRO A 173 -1.32 -10.25 11.49
C PRO A 173 -0.91 -10.62 12.92
N GLU A 174 -1.24 -11.84 13.36
CA GLU A 174 -0.89 -12.32 14.70
C GLU A 174 0.62 -12.52 14.86
N GLU A 175 1.28 -13.09 13.85
CA GLU A 175 2.75 -13.19 13.83
C GLU A 175 3.40 -11.80 13.78
N ILE A 176 2.90 -10.90 12.93
CA ILE A 176 3.40 -9.52 12.85
C ILE A 176 3.26 -8.84 14.22
N ALA A 177 2.11 -8.96 14.87
CA ALA A 177 1.87 -8.39 16.20
C ALA A 177 2.83 -8.98 17.26
N TYR A 178 3.01 -10.30 17.27
CA TYR A 178 3.92 -10.98 18.19
C TYR A 178 5.38 -10.55 17.98
N ARG A 179 5.86 -10.53 16.73
CA ARG A 179 7.24 -10.11 16.41
C ARG A 179 7.51 -8.63 16.69
N ASN A 180 6.47 -7.78 16.65
CA ASN A 180 6.57 -6.38 17.07
C ASN A 180 6.37 -6.18 18.58
N GLY A 181 6.09 -7.24 19.35
CA GLY A 181 5.85 -7.17 20.79
C GLY A 181 4.52 -6.50 21.18
N TRP A 182 3.55 -6.45 20.26
CA TRP A 182 2.21 -5.94 20.55
C TRP A 182 1.34 -6.92 21.32
N ILE A 183 1.65 -8.22 21.19
CA ILE A 183 1.07 -9.31 21.97
C ILE A 183 2.19 -10.23 22.46
N ASP A 184 1.96 -10.92 23.58
CA ASP A 184 2.87 -11.93 24.09
C ASP A 184 2.55 -13.35 23.55
N SER A 185 3.39 -14.32 23.92
CA SER A 185 3.24 -15.70 23.48
C SER A 185 1.98 -16.38 24.05
N VAL A 186 1.49 -15.95 25.21
CA VAL A 186 0.26 -16.48 25.81
C VAL A 186 -0.93 -16.06 24.97
N GLN A 187 -1.02 -14.77 24.63
CA GLN A 187 -2.06 -14.23 23.75
C GLN A 187 -2.01 -14.88 22.36
N LEU A 188 -0.82 -15.10 21.80
CA LEU A 188 -0.67 -15.79 20.50
C LEU A 188 -1.17 -17.25 20.56
N LEU A 189 -0.88 -17.97 21.64
CA LEU A 189 -1.37 -19.34 21.83
C LEU A 189 -2.90 -19.41 21.99
N GLU A 190 -3.52 -18.41 22.63
CA GLU A 190 -4.98 -18.31 22.74
C GLU A 190 -5.63 -18.14 21.36
N LEU A 191 -5.08 -17.26 20.52
CA LEU A 191 -5.52 -17.07 19.13
C LEU A 191 -5.36 -18.37 18.32
N ALA A 192 -4.22 -19.04 18.49
CA ALA A 192 -3.94 -20.31 17.83
C ALA A 192 -4.92 -21.42 18.26
N ALA A 193 -5.32 -21.45 19.53
CA ALA A 193 -6.26 -22.43 20.07
C ALA A 193 -7.67 -22.28 19.46
N ALA A 194 -8.12 -21.05 19.20
CA ALA A 194 -9.39 -20.80 18.51
C ALA A 194 -9.42 -21.41 17.08
N LEU A 195 -8.24 -21.55 16.46
CA LEU A 195 -8.05 -22.04 15.09
C LEU A 195 -7.40 -23.43 15.02
N HIS A 196 -7.36 -24.18 16.13
CA HIS A 196 -6.53 -25.40 16.30
C HIS A 196 -6.74 -26.52 15.26
N LYS A 197 -7.86 -26.53 14.55
CA LYS A 197 -8.20 -27.52 13.50
C LYS A 197 -7.73 -27.12 12.10
N THR A 198 -7.03 -25.99 11.98
CA THR A 198 -6.58 -25.43 10.69
C THR A 198 -5.06 -25.40 10.62
N SER A 199 -4.52 -25.43 9.40
CA SER A 199 -3.08 -25.21 9.18
C SER A 199 -2.62 -23.83 9.67
N TYR A 200 -3.49 -22.83 9.65
CA TYR A 200 -3.20 -21.50 10.19
C TYR A 200 -3.02 -21.53 11.71
N GLY A 201 -3.92 -22.19 12.45
CA GLY A 201 -3.78 -22.36 13.89
C GLY A 201 -2.56 -23.20 14.28
N GLU A 202 -2.20 -24.21 13.49
CA GLU A 202 -0.95 -24.95 13.67
C GLU A 202 0.28 -24.06 13.46
N TYR A 203 0.28 -23.25 12.40
CA TYR A 203 1.33 -22.27 12.15
C TYR A 203 1.54 -21.31 13.31
N LEU A 204 0.46 -20.71 13.84
CA LEU A 204 0.54 -19.78 14.98
C LEU A 204 1.14 -20.45 16.23
N ARG A 205 0.80 -21.72 16.49
CA ARG A 205 1.42 -22.48 17.60
C ARG A 205 2.93 -22.65 17.41
N ASN A 206 3.36 -22.94 16.18
CA ASN A 206 4.79 -23.12 15.89
C ASN A 206 5.55 -21.81 16.05
N VAL A 207 4.97 -20.68 15.62
CA VAL A 207 5.53 -19.34 15.83
C VAL A 207 5.66 -19.04 17.33
N ALA A 208 4.62 -19.29 18.13
CA ALA A 208 4.65 -19.06 19.58
C ALA A 208 5.70 -19.93 20.31
N ALA A 209 5.99 -21.11 19.78
CA ALA A 209 6.97 -22.04 20.33
C ALA A 209 8.41 -21.81 19.81
N GLU A 210 8.63 -20.78 18.98
CA GLU A 210 9.91 -20.49 18.30
C GLU A 210 10.48 -21.69 17.52
N LEU A 211 9.61 -22.54 16.98
CA LEU A 211 10.03 -23.71 16.20
C LEU A 211 10.46 -23.36 14.77
N HIS A 212 10.44 -22.07 14.40
CA HIS A 212 10.80 -21.50 13.11
C HIS A 212 11.51 -20.14 13.24
#